data_AF-A0A3C1SNH1-F1
#
_entry.id   AF-A0A3C1SNH1-F1
#
_cell.length_a   1.000
_cell.length_b   1.000
_cell.length_c   1.000
_cell.angle_alpha   90.00
_cell.angle_beta   90.00
_cell.angle_gamma   90.00
#
_symmetry.space_group_name_H-M   'P 1'
#
loop_
_entity.id
_entity.type
_entity.pdbx_description
1 polymer ?
#
loop_
_entity_poly.entity_id
_entity_poly.type
_entity_poly.pdbx_seq_one_letter_code
_entity_poly.pdbx_strand_id
1 'polypeptide(L)' 'LFERPRGGERAVLVHLLLNGFEGEQDLGEFQALAASAGAERVALITGRRQAPDPRL' A
#
# COMPACT_ATOMS: atom_id res chain seq x y z
N LEU A 1 -9.55 20.67 -11.76
CA LEU A 1 -10.09 20.02 -10.54
C LEU A 1 -9.87 18.53 -10.71
N PHE A 2 -9.32 17.82 -9.72
CA PHE A 2 -9.22 16.36 -9.78
C PHE A 2 -10.54 15.75 -9.32
N GLU A 3 -11.02 14.74 -10.04
CA GLU A 3 -12.17 13.97 -9.61
C GLU A 3 -11.83 13.20 -8.34
N ARG A 4 -12.79 13.12 -7.41
CA ARG A 4 -12.64 12.29 -6.23
C ARG A 4 -12.87 10.83 -6.63
N PRO A 5 -11.93 9.90 -6.33
CA PRO A 5 -12.16 8.48 -6.47
C PRO A 5 -13.41 8.09 -5.69
N ARG A 6 -14.26 7.25 -6.29
CA ARG A 6 -15.58 6.92 -5.70
C ARG A 6 -15.50 5.79 -4.69
N GLY A 7 -14.37 5.10 -4.61
CA GLY A 7 -14.23 3.89 -3.81
C GLY A 7 -14.83 2.69 -4.55
N GLY A 8 -14.57 1.49 -4.04
CA GLY A 8 -15.01 0.22 -4.65
C GLY A 8 -14.10 -0.27 -5.76
N GLU A 9 -12.98 0.41 -6.04
CA GLU A 9 -12.03 -0.05 -7.05
C GLU A 9 -11.25 -1.27 -6.57
N ARG A 10 -10.97 -2.18 -7.51
CA ARG A 10 -10.05 -3.30 -7.28
C ARG A 10 -8.62 -2.80 -7.11
N ALA A 11 -7.99 -3.20 -6.02
CA ALA A 11 -6.65 -2.73 -5.66
C ALA A 11 -5.69 -3.90 -5.34
N VAL A 12 -4.45 -3.76 -5.80
CA VAL A 12 -3.32 -4.56 -5.32
C VAL A 12 -2.60 -3.71 -4.27
N LEU A 13 -2.49 -4.23 -3.06
CA LEU A 13 -1.72 -3.59 -2.00
C LEU A 13 -0.26 -4.01 -2.15
N VAL A 14 0.66 -3.04 -2.19
CA VAL A 14 2.09 -3.29 -2.28
C VAL A 14 2.78 -2.67 -1.07
N HIS A 15 3.45 -3.50 -0.27
CA HIS A 15 4.15 -3.09 0.93
C HIS A 15 5.65 -3.41 0.81
N LEU A 16 6.50 -2.37 0.83
CA LEU A 16 7.94 -2.51 0.64
C LEU A 16 8.70 -2.12 1.91
N LEU A 17 9.43 -3.09 2.46
CA LEU A 17 10.39 -2.87 3.52
C LEU A 17 11.62 -2.16 2.96
N LEU A 18 11.92 -0.97 3.46
CA LEU A 18 13.11 -0.20 3.08
C LEU A 18 14.15 -0.29 4.20
N ASN A 19 15.42 -0.45 3.83
CA ASN A 19 16.49 -0.43 4.83
C ASN A 19 16.54 0.92 5.54
N GLY A 20 16.68 0.90 6.87
CA GLY A 20 16.64 2.10 7.70
C GLY A 20 15.23 2.59 8.05
N PHE A 21 14.17 1.97 7.52
CA PHE A 21 12.76 2.24 7.87
C PHE A 21 12.12 1.03 8.58
N GLU A 22 12.89 0.35 9.41
CA GLU A 22 12.52 -0.90 10.09
C GLU A 22 11.67 -0.68 11.35
N GLY A 23 11.12 0.53 11.53
CA GLY A 23 10.08 0.78 12.52
C GLY A 23 8.88 -0.15 12.32
N GLU A 24 7.98 -0.20 13.30
CA GLU A 24 6.84 -1.12 13.34
C GLU A 24 5.91 -0.89 12.13
N GLN A 25 6.20 -1.58 11.03
CA GLN A 25 5.40 -1.56 9.81
C GLN A 25 4.21 -2.49 10.02
N ASP A 26 3.09 -1.93 10.48
CA ASP A 26 1.87 -2.68 10.68
C ASP A 26 1.12 -2.89 9.35
N LEU A 27 1.42 -4.02 8.71
CA LEU A 27 0.73 -4.49 7.53
C LEU A 27 -0.78 -4.67 7.74
N GLY A 28 -1.20 -4.96 8.98
CA GLY A 28 -2.60 -5.08 9.37
C GLY A 28 -3.32 -3.73 9.35
N GLU A 29 -2.70 -2.69 9.90
CA GLU A 29 -3.23 -1.32 9.82
C GLU A 29 -3.36 -0.88 8.35
N PHE A 30 -2.36 -1.13 7.52
CA PHE A 30 -2.43 -0.78 6.09
C PHE A 30 -3.62 -1.46 5.38
N GLN A 31 -3.87 -2.73 5.68
CA GLN A 31 -5.04 -3.44 5.15
C GLN A 31 -6.36 -2.86 5.66
N ALA A 32 -6.43 -2.49 6.94
CA ALA A 32 -7.61 -1.89 7.54
C ALA A 32 -7.93 -0.52 6.91
N LEU A 33 -6.91 0.30 6.66
CA LEU A 33 -7.07 1.59 5.98
C LEU A 33 -7.58 1.42 4.55
N ALA A 34 -7.02 0.47 3.78
CA ALA A 34 -7.49 0.19 2.43
C ALA A 34 -8.97 -0.26 2.42
N ALA A 35 -9.36 -1.12 3.36
CA ALA A 35 -10.74 -1.53 3.52
C ALA A 35 -11.65 -0.35 3.89
N SER A 36 -11.22 0.52 4.81
CA SER A 36 -11.99 1.72 5.19
C SER A 36 -12.13 2.73 4.06
N ALA A 37 -11.18 2.79 3.13
CA ALA A 37 -11.27 3.61 1.92
C ALA A 37 -12.20 3.01 0.85
N GLY A 38 -12.73 1.81 1.09
CA GLY A 38 -13.62 1.10 0.16
C GLY A 38 -12.88 0.35 -0.94
N ALA A 39 -11.58 0.09 -0.82
CA ALA A 39 -10.84 -0.66 -1.83
C ALA A 39 -11.16 -2.17 -1.79
N GLU A 40 -11.40 -2.78 -2.95
CA GLU A 40 -11.52 -4.22 -3.09
C GLU A 40 -10.11 -4.82 -3.26
N ARG A 41 -9.50 -5.27 -2.16
CA ARG A 41 -8.17 -5.89 -2.21
C ARG A 41 -8.22 -7.22 -2.95
N VAL A 42 -7.56 -7.28 -4.10
CA VAL A 42 -7.43 -8.52 -4.90
C VAL A 42 -6.09 -9.23 -4.70
N ALA A 43 -5.07 -8.53 -4.21
CA ALA A 43 -3.79 -9.14 -3.86
C ALA A 43 -3.04 -8.28 -2.84
N LEU A 44 -2.13 -8.92 -2.11
CA LEU A 44 -1.14 -8.27 -1.26
C LEU A 44 0.25 -8.75 -1.69
N ILE A 45 1.10 -7.79 -2.08
CA ILE A 45 2.48 -8.03 -2.48
C ILE A 45 3.39 -7.40 -1.42
N THR A 46 4.31 -8.19 -0.89
CA THR A 46 5.35 -7.70 0.00
C THR A 46 6.71 -7.85 -0.65
N GLY A 47 7.66 -6.99 -0.27
CA GLY A 47 9.02 -7.04 -0.78
C GLY A 47 9.97 -6.23 0.07
N ARG A 48 11.26 -6.35 -0.21
CA ARG A 48 12.31 -5.57 0.46
C ARG A 48 13.19 -4.90 -0.58
N ARG A 49 13.56 -3.64 -0.34
CA ARG A 49 14.55 -2.90 -1.14
C ARG A 49 15.43 -2.03 -0.26
N GLN A 50 16.60 -1.66 -0.79
CA GLN A 50 17.57 -0.85 -0.07
C GLN A 50 17.12 0.62 0.04
N ALA A 51 16.55 1.17 -1.03
CA ALA A 51 16.07 2.54 -1.12
C ALA A 51 14.94 2.65 -2.16
N PRO A 52 14.13 3.73 -2.18
CA PRO A 52 13.22 4.03 -3.28
C PRO A 52 13.95 4.14 -4.62
N ASP A 53 13.39 3.56 -5.67
CA ASP A 53 13.89 3.74 -7.02
C ASP A 53 13.05 4.85 -7.69
N PRO A 54 13.64 6.00 -8.07
CA PRO A 54 12.90 7.10 -8.70
C PRO A 54 12.32 6.74 -10.09
N ARG A 55 12.73 5.60 -10.67
CA ARG A 55 12.21 5.09 -11.93
C ARG A 55 11.25 3.90 -11.74
N LEU A 56 11.11 3.37 -10.51
CA LEU A 56 10.27 2.21 -10.14
C LEU A 56 9.57 2.38 -8.77
#